data_AF-A0A1J5EWJ1-F1
#
_entry.id   AF-A0A1J5EWJ1-F1
#
_cell.length_a   1.000
_cell.length_b   1.000
_cell.length_c   1.000
_cell.angle_alpha   90.00
_cell.angle_beta   90.00
_cell.angle_gamma   90.00
#
_symmetry.space_group_name_H-M   'P 1'
#
loop_
_entity.id
_entity.type
_entity.pdbx_description
1 polymer ?
#
loop_
_entity_poly.entity_id
_entity_poly.type
_entity_poly.pdbx_seq_one_letter_code
_entity_poly.pdbx_strand_id
1 'polypeptide(L)'
;MTTQLITLNEYRKNFSRIWKISQEKNIRYIVMVHSRPVFEVNPIMSQDENINDGLYELAEDEITPEIIASIEKAKKTPISEFHNL
;
A
#
# COMPACT_ATOMS: atom_id res chain seq x y z
N MET A 1 5.02 8.73 -19.89
CA MET A 1 4.40 7.51 -19.36
C MET A 1 3.37 6.99 -20.34
N THR A 2 3.31 5.69 -20.57
CA THR A 2 2.28 5.03 -21.40
C THR A 2 1.48 4.03 -20.57
N THR A 3 0.19 3.87 -20.86
CA THR A 3 -0.67 2.92 -20.15
C THR A 3 -0.98 1.70 -21.00
N GLN A 4 -0.88 0.50 -20.42
CA GLN A 4 -1.21 -0.76 -21.08
C GLN A 4 -2.16 -1.59 -20.22
N LEU A 5 -3.06 -2.33 -20.88
CA LEU A 5 -3.98 -3.26 -20.23
C LEU A 5 -3.38 -4.67 -20.27
N ILE A 6 -3.38 -5.36 -19.14
CA ILE A 6 -2.97 -6.76 -19.05
C ILE A 6 -3.99 -7.56 -18.24
N THR A 7 -4.09 -8.86 -18.50
CA THR A 7 -4.91 -9.76 -17.71
C THR A 7 -4.23 -10.11 -16.38
N LEU A 8 -5.02 -10.48 -15.37
CA LEU A 8 -4.49 -11.02 -14.12
C LEU A 8 -3.60 -12.26 -14.32
N ASN A 9 -3.89 -13.09 -15.32
CA ASN A 9 -3.10 -14.28 -15.61
C ASN A 9 -1.70 -13.92 -16.15
N GLU A 10 -1.62 -12.97 -17.08
CA GLU A 10 -0.33 -12.47 -17.60
C GLU A 10 0.50 -11.84 -16.49
N TYR A 11 -0.15 -11.05 -15.64
CA TYR A 11 0.48 -10.46 -14.45
C TYR A 11 1.06 -11.53 -13.52
N ARG A 12 0.26 -12.52 -13.11
CA ARG A 12 0.71 -13.59 -12.19
C ARG A 12 1.87 -14.41 -12.76
N LYS A 13 1.86 -14.70 -14.06
CA LYS A 13 2.91 -15.49 -14.71
C LYS A 13 4.23 -14.73 -14.88
N ASN A 14 4.17 -13.40 -14.98
CA ASN A 14 5.32 -12.58 -15.39
C ASN A 14 5.59 -11.39 -14.45
N PHE A 15 5.11 -11.43 -13.20
CA PHE A 15 5.11 -10.27 -12.30
C PHE A 15 6.44 -9.52 -12.26
N SER A 16 7.55 -10.22 -11.97
CA SER A 16 8.89 -9.61 -11.87
C SER A 16 9.35 -8.97 -13.18
N ARG A 17 9.00 -9.59 -14.33
CA ARG A 17 9.33 -9.07 -15.65
C ARG A 17 8.51 -7.83 -15.99
N ILE A 18 7.21 -7.86 -15.68
CA ILE A 18 6.30 -6.73 -15.87
C ILE A 18 6.78 -5.54 -15.03
N TRP A 19 7.18 -5.76 -13.77
CA TRP A 19 7.73 -4.74 -12.90
C TRP A 19 9.02 -4.11 -13.48
N LYS A 20 9.96 -4.95 -13.92
CA LYS A 20 11.20 -4.49 -14.54
C LYS A 20 10.95 -3.64 -15.79
N ILE A 21 10.09 -4.13 -16.70
CA ILE A 21 9.74 -3.41 -17.93
C ILE A 21 8.97 -2.12 -17.62
N SER A 22 8.08 -2.15 -16.61
CA SER A 22 7.34 -0.98 -16.13
C SER A 22 8.29 0.17 -15.81
N GLN A 23 9.34 -0.10 -15.03
CA GLN A 23 10.36 0.88 -14.67
C GLN A 23 11.21 1.29 -15.88
N GLU A 24 11.80 0.34 -16.61
CA GLU A 24 12.70 0.61 -17.73
C GLU A 24 12.05 1.44 -18.84
N LYS A 25 10.76 1.23 -19.09
CA LYS A 25 10.03 1.84 -20.20
C LYS A 25 9.02 2.89 -19.78
N ASN A 26 8.92 3.20 -18.48
CA ASN A 26 7.92 4.12 -17.95
C ASN A 26 6.47 3.75 -18.39
N ILE A 27 6.11 2.48 -18.17
CA ILE A 27 4.81 1.92 -18.54
C ILE A 27 3.97 1.68 -17.29
N ARG A 28 2.77 2.26 -17.22
CA ARG A 28 1.75 1.89 -16.24
C ARG A 28 0.93 0.72 -16.76
N TYR A 29 0.81 -0.35 -15.99
CA TYR A 29 -0.08 -1.46 -16.34
C TYR A 29 -1.36 -1.41 -15.52
N ILE A 30 -2.52 -1.52 -16.19
CA ILE A 30 -3.81 -1.74 -15.52
C ILE A 30 -4.12 -3.23 -15.62
N VAL A 31 -4.27 -3.88 -14.46
CA VAL A 31 -4.55 -5.31 -14.38
C VAL A 31 -6.06 -5.54 -14.37
N MET A 32 -6.50 -6.32 -15.35
CA MET A 32 -7.91 -6.60 -15.63
C MET A 32 -8.30 -8.01 -15.18
N VAL A 33 -9.48 -8.14 -14.58
CA VAL A 33 -10.17 -9.41 -14.28
C VAL A 33 -11.57 -9.35 -14.87
N HIS A 34 -11.92 -10.30 -15.74
CA HIS A 34 -13.23 -10.32 -16.42
C HIS A 34 -13.61 -8.94 -17.01
N SER A 35 -12.66 -8.29 -17.71
CA SER A 35 -12.81 -6.96 -18.31
C SER A 35 -13.05 -5.81 -17.33
N ARG A 36 -12.78 -6.00 -16.04
CA ARG A 36 -12.83 -4.95 -15.02
C ARG A 36 -11.43 -4.65 -14.47
N PRO A 37 -11.03 -3.37 -14.34
CA PRO A 37 -9.76 -3.03 -13.70
C PRO A 37 -9.84 -3.37 -12.20
N VAL A 38 -8.79 -4.00 -11.67
CA VAL A 38 -8.73 -4.37 -10.24
C VAL A 38 -7.65 -3.60 -9.51
N PHE A 39 -6.49 -3.41 -10.14
CA PHE A 39 -5.40 -2.59 -9.60
C PHE A 39 -4.46 -2.15 -10.73
N GLU A 40 -3.57 -1.22 -10.41
CA GLU A 40 -2.53 -0.75 -11.33
C GLU A 40 -1.13 -1.04 -10.80
N VAL A 41 -0.19 -1.16 -11.73
CA VAL A 41 1.24 -1.31 -11.50
C VAL A 41 1.88 -0.04 -12.03
N ASN A 42 2.25 0.86 -11.12
CA ASN A 42 2.85 2.14 -11.45
C ASN A 42 4.37 2.06 -11.20
N PRO A 43 5.23 2.38 -12.18
CA PRO A 43 6.67 2.39 -11.95
C PRO A 43 7.06 3.54 -11.03
N ILE A 44 7.82 3.23 -9.98
CA ILE A 44 8.44 4.23 -9.12
C ILE A 44 9.72 4.69 -9.81
N MET A 45 9.81 5.98 -10.15
CA MET A 45 11.03 6.58 -10.70
C MET A 45 11.91 7.11 -9.57
N SER A 46 13.23 7.16 -9.77
CA SER A 46 14.19 7.64 -8.76
C SER A 46 13.98 9.12 -8.35
N GLN A 47 13.18 9.88 -9.08
CA GLN A 47 12.76 11.23 -8.70
C GLN A 47 11.47 11.26 -7.86
N ASP A 48 10.76 10.13 -7.77
CA ASP A 48 9.54 9.95 -6.98
C ASP A 48 9.85 9.36 -5.58
N GLU A 49 11.06 9.59 -5.05
CA GLU A 49 11.51 9.16 -3.72
C GLU A 49 10.81 9.88 -2.56
N ASN A 50 9.79 10.70 -2.82
CA ASN A 50 8.80 11.08 -1.82
C ASN A 50 7.86 9.89 -1.55
N ILE A 51 8.43 8.76 -1.12
CA ILE A 51 7.71 7.74 -0.40
C ILE A 51 7.36 8.41 0.92
N ASN A 52 6.16 8.96 1.01
CA ASN A 52 5.56 9.25 2.31
C ASN A 52 5.30 7.88 2.93
N ASP A 53 6.30 7.37 3.65
CA ASP A 53 6.21 6.15 4.45
C ASP A 53 4.92 6.30 5.26
N GLY A 54 3.91 5.49 4.99
CA GLY A 54 2.56 5.65 5.53
C GLY A 54 2.50 5.41 7.05
N LEU A 55 3.19 6.21 7.85
CA LEU A 55 2.58 6.81 9.01
C LEU A 55 1.41 7.61 8.46
N TYR A 56 0.20 7.08 8.63
CA TYR A 56 -1.00 7.89 8.56
C TYR A 56 -0.76 9.08 9.47
N GLU A 57 -0.44 10.26 8.91
CA GLU A 57 -0.73 11.51 9.59
C GLU A 57 -2.25 11.52 9.72
N LEU A 58 -2.74 11.02 10.86
CA LEU A 58 -4.10 11.31 11.29
C LEU A 58 -4.22 12.82 11.16
N ALA A 59 -5.19 13.30 10.37
CA ALA A 59 -5.51 14.71 10.36
C ALA A 59 -5.63 15.14 11.83
N GLU A 60 -4.93 16.21 12.23
CA GLU A 60 -4.84 16.62 13.64
C GLU A 60 -6.24 16.81 14.28
N ASP A 61 -7.26 17.00 13.44
CA ASP A 61 -8.67 17.16 13.78
C ASP A 61 -9.38 15.87 14.27
N GLU A 62 -8.77 14.69 14.16
CA GLU A 62 -9.37 13.40 14.60
C GLU A 62 -8.80 12.83 15.90
N ILE A 63 -7.80 13.47 16.51
CA ILE A 63 -7.25 13.04 17.81
C ILE A 63 -8.19 13.52 18.92
N THR A 64 -9.24 12.75 19.20
CA THR A 64 -10.12 13.03 20.34
C THR A 64 -9.42 12.66 21.66
N PRO A 65 -9.77 13.33 22.78
CA PRO A 65 -9.26 12.98 24.11
C PRO A 65 -9.49 11.50 24.48
N GLU A 66 -10.51 10.87 23.89
CA GLU A 66 -10.88 9.46 24.10
C GLU A 66 -9.83 8.50 23.52
N ILE A 67 -9.27 8.83 22.35
CA ILE A 67 -8.21 8.04 21.71
C ILE A 67 -6.92 8.14 22.54
N ILE A 68 -6.58 9.34 23.03
CA ILE A 68 -5.41 9.55 23.90
C ILE A 68 -5.55 8.74 25.19
N ALA A 69 -6.72 8.80 25.84
CA ALA A 69 -6.98 8.05 27.07
C ALA A 69 -6.88 6.52 26.86
N SER A 70 -7.31 6.03 25.69
CA SER A 70 -7.23 4.61 25.33
C SER A 70 -5.79 4.14 25.14
N ILE A 71 -4.95 4.97 24.52
CA ILE A 71 -3.51 4.71 24.33
C ILE A 71 -2.78 4.71 25.68
N GLU A 72 -3.08 5.65 26.57
CA GLU A 72 -2.47 5.68 27.90
C GLU A 72 -2.87 4.47 28.76
N LYS A 73 -4.12 4.01 28.64
CA LYS A 73 -4.59 2.80 29.31
C LYS A 73 -3.86 1.56 28.82
N ALA A 74 -3.68 1.43 27.51
CA ALA A 74 -2.96 0.31 26.89
C ALA A 74 -1.46 0.30 27.29
N LYS A 75 -0.81 1.46 27.40
CA LYS A 75 0.58 1.56 27.88
C LYS A 75 0.77 1.12 29.33
N LYS A 76 -0.27 1.23 30.16
CA LYS A 76 -0.25 0.84 31.58
C LYS A 76 -0.58 -0.64 31.81
N THR A 77 -1.05 -1.37 30.80
CA THR A 77 -1.35 -2.80 30.95
C THR A 77 -0.10 -3.62 30.58
N PRO A 78 0.54 -4.31 31.53
CA PRO A 78 1.70 -5.13 31.21
C PRO A 78 1.29 -6.33 30.33
N ILE A 79 2.11 -6.64 29.33
CA ILE A 79 1.90 -7.71 28.34
C ILE A 79 1.63 -9.09 28.99
N SER A 80 2.04 -9.28 30.25
CA SER A 80 1.82 -10.50 31.02
C SER A 80 0.35 -10.88 31.27
N GLU A 81 -0.60 -9.94 31.13
CA GLU A 81 -2.03 -10.22 31.33
C GLU A 81 -2.72 -10.80 30.08
N PHE A 82 -2.06 -10.85 28.92
CA PHE A 82 -2.65 -11.37 27.67
C PHE A 82 -2.52 -12.89 27.49
N HIS A 83 -1.91 -13.63 28.43
CA HIS A 83 -1.66 -15.08 28.29
C HIS A 83 -2.68 -15.99 28.99
N ASN A 84 -3.82 -15.46 29.45
CA ASN A 84 -4.92 -16.27 30.02
C ASN A 84 -6.26 -15.99 29.32
N LEU A 85 -6.31 -16.19 28.01
CA LEU A 85 -7.56 -16.37 27.25
C LEU A 85 -7.48 -17.64 26.41
#